data_AF-A0A2P4SV63-F1
#
_entry.id   AF-A0A2P4SV63-F1
#
_cell.length_a   1.000
_cell.length_b   1.000
_cell.length_c   1.000
_cell.angle_alpha   90.00
_cell.angle_beta   90.00
_cell.angle_gamma   90.00
#
_symmetry.space_group_name_H-M   'P 1'
#
loop_
_entity.id
_entity.type
_entity.pdbx_description
1 polymer ?
#
loop_
_entity_poly.entity_id
_entity_poly.type
_entity_poly.pdbx_seq_one_letter_code
_entity_poly.pdbx_strand_id
1 'polypeptide(L)'
;AHIDLIRGYGKFTADPEPTIEVDGQKYTAPHILIATGGRPVVPPDCEVPGASLGITSDGFFDLEELPRHSVVVGAGYIAVEIVGILSTLGSKSSLLIRRDKVQAVTKSPSGLLEVTVTSSEPGHKPTVKVIRDVDCLLWAIGRKPNTEELCLDHVGVKVDPHNHVVVDEFQNTTRKGIYAIGDVCGKALLTPVAIAAGRKLALRLFGNQQHARLDYSNIPTVVFSHPPIGTVGLTEDEAISVYGKDNVKIYSTLFTPMYHAVTQRKVKCVMKLVCAGKEEKVVGLHMQGLGCDEMLQGFAVAIKMGATKADFDNTVAIHPTSAEELVTLR
;
A
#
# COMPACT_ATOMS: atom_id res chain seq x y z
N ALA A 1 22.47 21.39 -5.92
CA ALA A 1 22.76 20.27 -6.85
C ALA A 1 22.23 20.68 -8.22
N HIS A 2 23.05 20.56 -9.27
CA HIS A 2 22.64 20.79 -10.66
C HIS A 2 22.18 19.44 -11.21
N ILE A 3 20.86 19.21 -11.26
CA ILE A 3 20.25 18.00 -11.82
C ILE A 3 19.54 18.42 -13.09
N ASP A 4 19.94 17.85 -14.22
CA ASP A 4 19.30 18.11 -15.51
C ASP A 4 17.95 17.39 -15.59
N LEU A 5 16.94 18.10 -16.09
CA LEU A 5 15.61 17.55 -16.34
C LEU A 5 15.44 17.28 -17.83
N ILE A 6 15.43 16.01 -18.21
CA ILE A 6 15.09 15.57 -19.56
C ILE A 6 13.61 15.19 -19.56
N ARG A 7 12.81 15.85 -20.42
CA ARG A 7 11.37 15.57 -20.57
C ARG A 7 11.16 14.66 -21.76
N GLY A 8 10.41 13.58 -21.56
CA GLY A 8 10.06 12.61 -22.61
C GLY A 8 9.96 11.20 -22.03
N TYR A 9 9.68 10.22 -22.88
CA TYR A 9 9.62 8.82 -22.47
C TYR A 9 10.94 8.11 -22.80
N GLY A 10 11.67 7.69 -21.77
CA GLY A 10 12.94 6.98 -21.91
C GLY A 10 12.78 5.48 -22.16
N LYS A 11 13.46 4.96 -23.18
CA LYS A 11 13.52 3.51 -23.49
C LYS A 11 14.97 3.06 -23.59
N PHE A 12 15.27 1.84 -23.16
CA PHE A 12 16.60 1.27 -23.35
C PHE A 12 16.84 0.90 -24.81
N THR A 13 18.03 1.22 -25.31
CA THR A 13 18.49 0.81 -26.63
C THR A 13 19.22 -0.54 -26.55
N ALA A 14 19.48 -1.15 -27.70
CA ALA A 14 20.29 -2.37 -27.83
C ALA A 14 21.81 -2.09 -27.97
N ASP A 15 22.26 -0.88 -27.57
CA ASP A 15 23.68 -0.54 -27.59
C ASP A 15 24.47 -1.40 -26.57
N PRO A 16 25.77 -1.68 -26.79
CA PRO A 16 26.56 -2.54 -25.89
C PRO A 16 26.62 -2.04 -24.44
N GLU A 17 26.77 -0.72 -24.28
CA GLU A 17 26.72 -0.04 -23.01
C GLU A 17 25.28 0.42 -22.69
N PRO A 18 24.83 0.31 -21.43
CA PRO A 18 23.50 0.75 -21.04
C PRO A 18 23.21 2.19 -21.49
N THR A 19 22.24 2.34 -22.38
CA THR A 19 21.90 3.61 -23.03
C THR A 19 20.39 3.76 -23.09
N ILE A 20 19.91 4.97 -22.81
CA ILE A 20 18.50 5.34 -22.85
C ILE A 20 18.32 6.33 -24.01
N GLU A 21 17.28 6.14 -24.80
CA GLU A 21 16.84 7.10 -25.81
C GLU A 21 15.59 7.83 -25.32
N VAL A 22 15.57 9.16 -25.46
CA VAL A 22 14.41 10.03 -25.22
C VAL A 22 14.27 10.95 -26.43
N ASP A 23 13.15 10.87 -27.13
CA ASP A 23 12.83 11.69 -28.31
C ASP A 23 13.96 11.72 -29.37
N GLY A 24 14.60 10.56 -29.60
CA GLY A 24 15.70 10.39 -30.56
C GLY A 24 17.08 10.80 -30.05
N GLN A 25 17.18 11.36 -28.84
CA GLN A 25 18.46 11.68 -28.20
C GLN A 25 18.89 10.57 -27.25
N LYS A 26 20.15 10.14 -27.34
CA LYS A 26 20.72 9.06 -26.53
C LYS A 26 21.51 9.59 -25.34
N TYR A 27 21.35 8.91 -24.21
CA TYR A 27 21.98 9.23 -22.92
C TYR A 27 22.57 7.96 -22.31
N THR A 28 23.77 8.04 -21.75
CA THR A 28 24.42 6.91 -21.07
C THR A 28 25.03 7.36 -19.75
N ALA A 29 25.16 6.42 -18.82
CA ALA A 29 25.79 6.62 -17.53
C ALA A 29 26.33 5.28 -17.00
N PRO A 30 27.39 5.29 -16.18
CA PRO A 30 27.85 4.07 -15.50
C PRO A 30 26.83 3.53 -14.50
N HIS A 31 25.88 4.37 -14.06
CA HIS A 31 24.81 4.02 -13.13
C HIS A 31 23.47 4.55 -13.64
N ILE A 32 22.53 3.64 -13.90
CA ILE A 32 21.17 3.94 -14.35
C ILE A 32 20.17 3.40 -13.33
N LEU A 33 19.25 4.24 -12.87
CA LEU A 33 18.21 3.88 -11.92
C LEU A 33 16.84 3.84 -12.59
N ILE A 34 16.17 2.69 -12.53
CA ILE A 34 14.78 2.51 -12.91
C ILE A 34 13.90 2.84 -11.70
N ALA A 35 13.18 3.95 -11.76
CA ALA A 35 12.25 4.40 -10.71
C ALA A 35 10.90 4.81 -11.32
N THR A 36 10.41 4.05 -12.31
CA THR A 36 9.22 4.38 -13.13
C THR A 36 7.88 4.11 -12.43
N GLY A 37 7.92 3.63 -11.19
CA GLY A 37 6.75 3.40 -10.37
C GLY A 37 5.80 2.33 -10.95
N GLY A 38 4.51 2.54 -10.75
CA GLY A 38 3.44 1.68 -11.25
C GLY A 38 2.17 2.47 -11.54
N ARG A 39 1.19 1.79 -12.11
CA ARG A 39 -0.11 2.35 -12.53
C ARG A 39 -1.27 1.46 -12.03
N PRO A 40 -2.48 2.00 -11.86
CA PRO A 40 -3.64 1.21 -11.47
C PRO A 40 -3.97 0.10 -12.47
N VAL A 41 -4.63 -0.95 -11.98
CA VAL A 41 -5.13 -2.05 -12.81
C VAL A 41 -6.62 -1.88 -13.06
N VAL A 42 -7.02 -2.00 -14.32
CA VAL A 42 -8.41 -2.13 -14.76
C VAL A 42 -8.58 -3.53 -15.36
N PRO A 43 -9.65 -4.27 -15.05
CA PRO A 43 -9.93 -5.55 -15.71
C PRO A 43 -10.02 -5.37 -17.23
N PRO A 44 -9.54 -6.32 -18.05
CA PRO A 44 -9.71 -6.22 -19.49
C PRO A 44 -11.19 -6.41 -19.86
N ASP A 45 -11.66 -5.69 -20.86
CA ASP A 45 -13.07 -5.75 -21.31
C ASP A 45 -13.48 -7.14 -21.81
N CYS A 46 -12.53 -7.99 -22.21
CA CYS A 46 -12.82 -9.38 -22.56
C CYS A 46 -13.19 -10.26 -21.35
N GLU A 47 -12.78 -9.89 -20.14
CA GLU A 47 -13.13 -10.58 -18.89
C GLU A 47 -14.33 -9.93 -18.20
N VAL A 48 -14.40 -8.60 -18.24
CA VAL A 48 -15.50 -7.81 -17.66
C VAL A 48 -15.95 -6.79 -18.71
N PRO A 49 -16.93 -7.13 -19.56
CA PRO A 49 -17.41 -6.22 -20.58
C PRO A 49 -17.85 -4.88 -19.99
N GLY A 50 -17.26 -3.79 -20.48
CA GLY A 50 -17.54 -2.43 -20.02
C GLY A 50 -16.72 -2.00 -18.79
N ALA A 51 -15.70 -2.76 -18.38
CA ALA A 51 -14.78 -2.35 -17.32
C ALA A 51 -14.13 -0.99 -17.59
N SER A 52 -13.88 -0.66 -18.86
CA SER A 52 -13.38 0.64 -19.32
C SER A 52 -14.31 1.82 -19.03
N LEU A 53 -15.57 1.58 -18.65
CA LEU A 53 -16.51 2.62 -18.20
C LEU A 53 -16.24 3.09 -16.75
N GLY A 54 -15.50 2.30 -15.97
CA GLY A 54 -15.08 2.67 -14.63
C GLY A 54 -13.79 3.50 -14.64
N ILE A 55 -13.53 4.18 -13.53
CA ILE A 55 -12.31 4.95 -13.29
C ILE A 55 -11.35 4.18 -12.36
N THR A 56 -10.18 4.74 -12.11
CA THR A 56 -9.20 4.24 -11.14
C THR A 56 -8.96 5.30 -10.07
N SER A 57 -7.96 5.09 -9.20
CA SER A 57 -7.49 6.14 -8.29
C SER A 57 -7.02 7.40 -9.02
N ASP A 58 -6.52 7.29 -10.26
CA ASP A 58 -6.06 8.45 -11.02
C ASP A 58 -7.26 9.32 -11.37
N GLY A 59 -8.29 8.72 -11.99
CA GLY A 59 -9.54 9.42 -12.33
C GLY A 59 -10.34 9.91 -11.12
N PHE A 60 -10.12 9.37 -9.92
CA PHE A 60 -10.72 9.91 -8.69
C PHE A 60 -10.25 11.33 -8.41
N PHE A 61 -8.97 11.64 -8.66
CA PHE A 61 -8.42 12.97 -8.46
C PHE A 61 -8.81 13.95 -9.58
N ASP A 62 -9.32 13.44 -10.71
CA ASP A 62 -9.85 14.25 -11.81
C ASP A 62 -11.35 14.56 -11.64
N LEU A 63 -12.02 14.03 -10.60
CA LEU A 63 -13.44 14.32 -10.34
C LEU A 63 -13.63 15.79 -9.94
N GLU A 64 -14.44 16.51 -10.72
CA GLU A 64 -14.82 17.91 -10.43
C GLU A 64 -16.06 18.01 -9.54
N GLU A 65 -16.86 16.95 -9.47
CA GLU A 65 -18.13 16.91 -8.73
C GLU A 65 -18.21 15.63 -7.87
N LEU A 66 -18.88 15.72 -6.73
CA LEU A 66 -19.11 14.55 -5.86
C LEU A 66 -20.11 13.59 -6.51
N PRO A 67 -19.73 12.33 -6.82
CA PRO A 67 -20.67 11.35 -7.35
C PRO A 67 -21.78 11.05 -6.32
N ARG A 68 -23.03 10.92 -6.76
CA ARG A 68 -24.15 10.67 -5.84
C ARG A 68 -24.18 9.21 -5.38
N HIS A 69 -23.78 8.29 -6.25
CA HIS A 69 -23.72 6.86 -6.02
C HIS A 69 -22.39 6.27 -6.53
N SER A 70 -21.55 5.82 -5.60
CA SER A 70 -20.24 5.28 -5.88
C SER A 70 -20.16 3.78 -5.57
N VAL A 71 -19.54 3.02 -6.47
CA VAL A 71 -19.18 1.62 -6.27
C VAL A 71 -17.66 1.51 -6.37
N VAL A 72 -17.00 1.13 -5.28
CA VAL A 72 -15.55 0.92 -5.23
C VAL A 72 -15.29 -0.59 -5.21
N VAL A 73 -14.42 -1.07 -6.10
CA VAL A 73 -14.07 -2.50 -6.21
C VAL A 73 -12.64 -2.71 -5.73
N GLY A 74 -12.47 -3.50 -4.67
CA GLY A 74 -11.16 -3.77 -4.08
C GLY A 74 -11.23 -3.98 -2.58
N ALA A 75 -10.17 -4.57 -2.02
CA ALA A 75 -10.06 -4.82 -0.58
C ALA A 75 -8.74 -4.30 0.04
N GLY A 76 -7.95 -3.56 -0.75
CA GLY A 76 -6.71 -2.93 -0.30
C GLY A 76 -6.93 -1.54 0.29
N TYR A 77 -5.82 -0.90 0.73
CA TYR A 77 -5.85 0.41 1.39
C TYR A 77 -6.52 1.50 0.52
N ILE A 78 -6.20 1.57 -0.79
CA ILE A 78 -6.82 2.53 -1.72
C ILE A 78 -8.35 2.41 -1.73
N ALA A 79 -8.86 1.18 -1.78
CA ALA A 79 -10.30 0.93 -1.82
C ALA A 79 -10.99 1.39 -0.53
N VAL A 80 -10.38 1.09 0.63
CA VAL A 80 -10.88 1.45 1.96
C VAL A 80 -10.84 2.97 2.18
N GLU A 81 -9.77 3.63 1.76
CA GLU A 81 -9.61 5.08 1.89
C GLU A 81 -10.61 5.82 1.02
N ILE A 82 -10.67 5.51 -0.28
CA ILE A 82 -11.54 6.22 -1.22
C ILE A 82 -13.01 6.01 -0.89
N VAL A 83 -13.45 4.79 -0.56
CA VAL A 83 -14.85 4.57 -0.17
C VAL A 83 -15.19 5.30 1.14
N GLY A 84 -14.24 5.39 2.07
CA GLY A 84 -14.39 6.15 3.30
C GLY A 84 -14.55 7.65 3.05
N ILE A 85 -13.74 8.22 2.16
CA ILE A 85 -13.81 9.63 1.75
C ILE A 85 -15.17 9.91 1.09
N LEU A 86 -15.51 9.16 0.04
CA LEU A 86 -16.76 9.33 -0.71
C LEU A 86 -17.99 9.23 0.20
N SER A 87 -18.03 8.22 1.08
CA SER A 87 -19.14 8.03 2.02
C SER A 87 -19.23 9.16 3.04
N THR A 88 -18.09 9.66 3.53
CA THR A 88 -18.05 10.75 4.51
C THR A 88 -18.49 12.08 3.90
N LEU A 89 -18.20 12.31 2.62
CA LEU A 89 -18.63 13.50 1.88
C LEU A 89 -20.10 13.44 1.42
N GLY A 90 -20.77 12.30 1.56
CA GLY A 90 -22.20 12.16 1.30
C GLY A 90 -22.58 11.33 0.07
N SER A 91 -21.62 10.73 -0.64
CA SER A 91 -21.93 9.77 -1.70
C SER A 91 -22.53 8.49 -1.10
N LYS A 92 -23.62 8.00 -1.69
CA LYS A 92 -24.10 6.64 -1.43
C LYS A 92 -23.03 5.68 -1.92
N SER A 93 -22.27 5.08 -1.00
CA SER A 93 -21.06 4.32 -1.37
C SER A 93 -21.21 2.85 -1.05
N SER A 94 -20.81 1.99 -1.99
CA SER A 94 -20.70 0.54 -1.82
C SER A 94 -19.25 0.08 -2.03
N LEU A 95 -18.74 -0.78 -1.16
CA LEU A 95 -17.44 -1.43 -1.33
C LEU A 95 -17.67 -2.90 -1.73
N LEU A 96 -17.20 -3.29 -2.91
CA LEU A 96 -17.22 -4.68 -3.37
C LEU A 96 -15.87 -5.32 -3.08
N ILE A 97 -15.87 -6.37 -2.24
CA ILE A 97 -14.66 -7.06 -1.78
C ILE A 97 -14.68 -8.52 -2.24
N ARG A 98 -13.48 -9.14 -2.37
CA ARG A 98 -13.08 -10.55 -2.68
C ARG A 98 -14.14 -11.61 -3.10
N ARG A 99 -15.33 -11.61 -2.51
CA ARG A 99 -16.45 -12.52 -2.80
C ARG A 99 -17.46 -11.95 -3.81
N ASP A 100 -17.40 -10.66 -4.08
CA ASP A 100 -18.16 -9.98 -5.10
C ASP A 100 -17.32 -9.85 -6.37
N LYS A 101 -17.80 -10.44 -7.48
CA LYS A 101 -17.15 -10.36 -8.79
C LYS A 101 -18.03 -9.58 -9.75
N VAL A 102 -17.55 -8.43 -10.22
CA VAL A 102 -18.19 -7.69 -11.32
C VAL A 102 -18.11 -8.53 -12.59
N GLN A 103 -19.25 -8.77 -13.22
CA GLN A 103 -19.37 -9.55 -14.45
C GLN A 103 -19.43 -8.66 -15.69
N ALA A 104 -20.13 -7.52 -15.58
CA ALA A 104 -20.31 -6.59 -16.68
C ALA A 104 -20.72 -5.21 -16.14
N VAL A 105 -20.42 -4.18 -16.91
CA VAL A 105 -20.81 -2.80 -16.65
C VAL A 105 -21.44 -2.26 -17.93
N THR A 106 -22.62 -1.68 -17.83
CA THR A 106 -23.33 -1.08 -18.97
C THR A 106 -23.76 0.34 -18.65
N LYS A 107 -23.96 1.17 -19.68
CA LYS A 107 -24.63 2.47 -19.53
C LYS A 107 -26.13 2.30 -19.73
N SER A 108 -26.90 2.80 -18.78
CA SER A 108 -28.34 2.96 -18.90
C SER A 108 -28.71 4.13 -19.84
N PRO A 109 -29.97 4.25 -20.28
CA PRO A 109 -30.42 5.37 -21.12
C PRO A 109 -30.25 6.76 -20.47
N SER A 110 -30.18 6.85 -19.14
CA SER A 110 -29.92 8.10 -18.41
C SER A 110 -28.43 8.49 -18.39
N GLY A 111 -27.54 7.63 -18.92
CA GLY A 111 -26.09 7.81 -18.90
C GLY A 111 -25.39 7.24 -17.65
N LEU A 112 -26.15 6.83 -16.62
CA LEU A 112 -25.63 6.20 -15.41
C LEU A 112 -25.24 4.74 -15.64
N LEU A 113 -24.34 4.22 -14.83
CA LEU A 113 -23.85 2.85 -14.94
C LEU A 113 -24.79 1.84 -14.26
N GLU A 114 -24.91 0.67 -14.85
CA GLU A 114 -25.46 -0.54 -14.23
C GLU A 114 -24.31 -1.56 -14.06
N VAL A 115 -24.05 -1.97 -12.82
CA VAL A 115 -22.95 -2.88 -12.48
C VAL A 115 -23.54 -4.24 -12.13
N THR A 116 -23.29 -5.24 -12.96
CA THR A 116 -23.71 -6.63 -12.72
C THR A 116 -22.66 -7.33 -11.86
N VAL A 117 -23.07 -7.83 -10.70
CA VAL A 117 -22.19 -8.44 -9.69
C VAL A 117 -22.68 -9.83 -9.36
N THR A 118 -21.75 -10.79 -9.31
CA THR A 118 -21.97 -12.11 -8.73
C THR A 118 -21.37 -12.14 -7.33
N SER A 119 -22.21 -12.33 -6.31
CA SER A 119 -21.79 -12.48 -4.91
C SER A 119 -21.76 -13.96 -4.53
N SER A 120 -20.62 -14.42 -4.02
CA SER A 120 -20.40 -15.80 -3.57
C SER A 120 -20.20 -15.87 -2.06
N GLU A 121 -21.23 -16.24 -1.31
CA GLU A 121 -21.15 -16.46 0.13
C GLU A 121 -20.87 -17.95 0.46
N PRO A 122 -19.95 -18.26 1.39
CA PRO A 122 -19.74 -19.64 1.83
C PRO A 122 -21.04 -20.30 2.29
N GLY A 123 -21.29 -21.52 1.81
CA GLY A 123 -22.50 -22.27 2.13
C GLY A 123 -23.76 -21.86 1.35
N HIS A 124 -23.67 -20.86 0.46
CA HIS A 124 -24.80 -20.39 -0.35
C HIS A 124 -24.50 -20.49 -1.84
N LYS A 125 -25.54 -20.64 -2.66
CA LYS A 125 -25.41 -20.55 -4.12
C LYS A 125 -25.04 -19.12 -4.51
N PRO A 126 -24.14 -18.91 -5.49
CA PRO A 126 -23.83 -17.57 -5.98
C PRO A 126 -25.10 -16.84 -6.44
N THR A 127 -25.23 -15.57 -6.07
CA THR A 127 -26.35 -14.73 -6.48
C THR A 127 -25.87 -13.63 -7.41
N VAL A 128 -26.65 -13.35 -8.45
CA VAL A 128 -26.38 -12.25 -9.37
C VAL A 128 -27.29 -11.08 -9.00
N LYS A 129 -26.70 -9.90 -8.85
CA LYS A 129 -27.38 -8.64 -8.56
C LYS A 129 -26.93 -7.57 -9.53
N VAL A 130 -27.80 -6.62 -9.82
CA VAL A 130 -27.47 -5.44 -10.63
C VAL A 130 -27.56 -4.21 -9.74
N ILE A 131 -26.46 -3.49 -9.60
CA ILE A 131 -26.41 -2.20 -8.91
C ILE A 131 -26.68 -1.13 -9.98
N ARG A 132 -27.83 -0.47 -9.89
CA ARG A 132 -28.28 0.55 -10.85
C ARG A 132 -27.93 1.95 -10.40
N ASP A 133 -28.03 2.89 -11.34
CA ASP A 133 -27.87 4.33 -11.11
C ASP A 133 -26.52 4.66 -10.46
N VAL A 134 -25.44 4.03 -10.93
CA VAL A 134 -24.09 4.26 -10.42
C VAL A 134 -23.44 5.40 -11.20
N ASP A 135 -23.06 6.47 -10.52
CA ASP A 135 -22.36 7.62 -11.11
C ASP A 135 -20.86 7.33 -11.28
N CYS A 136 -20.28 6.61 -10.32
CA CYS A 136 -18.85 6.35 -10.25
C CYS A 136 -18.57 4.90 -9.90
N LEU A 137 -18.07 4.13 -10.86
CA LEU A 137 -17.44 2.83 -10.61
C LEU A 137 -15.92 3.02 -10.54
N LEU A 138 -15.29 2.64 -9.44
CA LEU A 138 -13.85 2.81 -9.22
C LEU A 138 -13.15 1.47 -9.00
N TRP A 139 -12.12 1.21 -9.81
CA TRP A 139 -11.25 0.04 -9.71
C TRP A 139 -10.05 0.33 -8.80
N ALA A 140 -10.04 -0.31 -7.63
CA ALA A 140 -8.94 -0.30 -6.66
C ALA A 140 -8.46 -1.74 -6.38
N ILE A 141 -8.28 -2.50 -7.46
CA ILE A 141 -8.02 -3.95 -7.43
C ILE A 141 -6.53 -4.33 -7.44
N GLY A 142 -5.64 -3.36 -7.62
CA GLY A 142 -4.20 -3.59 -7.65
C GLY A 142 -3.45 -2.56 -8.47
N ARG A 143 -2.13 -2.73 -8.53
CA ARG A 143 -1.20 -1.90 -9.31
C ARG A 143 -0.34 -2.82 -10.18
N LYS A 144 0.06 -2.33 -11.35
CA LYS A 144 1.05 -2.99 -12.22
C LYS A 144 2.28 -2.09 -12.41
N PRO A 145 3.49 -2.66 -12.52
CA PRO A 145 4.70 -1.88 -12.70
C PRO A 145 4.72 -1.20 -14.08
N ASN A 146 5.38 -0.05 -14.16
CA ASN A 146 5.48 0.71 -15.40
C ASN A 146 6.75 0.33 -16.17
N THR A 147 6.77 -0.89 -16.74
CA THR A 147 7.95 -1.50 -17.37
C THR A 147 7.77 -1.90 -18.83
N GLU A 148 6.53 -2.03 -19.30
CA GLU A 148 6.18 -2.61 -20.61
C GLU A 148 6.89 -1.93 -21.79
N GLU A 149 7.03 -0.60 -21.77
CA GLU A 149 7.65 0.13 -22.88
C GLU A 149 9.11 0.52 -22.63
N LEU A 150 9.76 0.01 -21.57
CA LEU A 150 11.14 0.36 -21.25
C LEU A 150 12.19 -0.40 -22.07
N CYS A 151 11.80 -1.45 -22.81
CA CYS A 151 12.71 -2.32 -23.57
C CYS A 151 13.82 -2.95 -22.69
N LEU A 152 13.44 -3.44 -21.50
CA LEU A 152 14.36 -4.02 -20.51
C LEU A 152 15.12 -5.26 -21.03
N ASP A 153 14.54 -5.96 -22.00
CA ASP A 153 15.12 -7.09 -22.70
C ASP A 153 16.38 -6.72 -23.50
N HIS A 154 16.42 -5.53 -24.10
CA HIS A 154 17.60 -5.03 -24.82
C HIS A 154 18.86 -4.94 -23.93
N VAL A 155 18.66 -4.71 -22.64
CA VAL A 155 19.75 -4.57 -21.66
C VAL A 155 19.88 -5.76 -20.70
N GLY A 156 19.09 -6.81 -20.89
CA GLY A 156 19.14 -8.04 -20.09
C GLY A 156 18.71 -7.85 -18.63
N VAL A 157 17.82 -6.90 -18.36
CA VAL A 157 17.21 -6.70 -17.03
C VAL A 157 16.05 -7.69 -16.87
N LYS A 158 16.12 -8.56 -15.87
CA LYS A 158 15.05 -9.54 -15.59
C LYS A 158 13.87 -8.88 -14.89
N VAL A 159 12.68 -9.34 -15.28
CA VAL A 159 11.42 -9.07 -14.59
C VAL A 159 10.79 -10.37 -14.09
N ASP A 160 9.92 -10.26 -13.09
CA ASP A 160 9.10 -11.37 -12.60
C ASP A 160 7.89 -11.65 -13.53
N PRO A 161 7.07 -12.70 -13.27
CA PRO A 161 5.88 -12.98 -14.08
C PRO A 161 4.81 -11.88 -14.10
N HIS A 162 4.91 -10.89 -13.21
CA HIS A 162 4.03 -9.71 -13.13
C HIS A 162 4.71 -8.44 -13.67
N ASN A 163 5.84 -8.59 -14.39
CA ASN A 163 6.66 -7.54 -14.99
C ASN A 163 7.35 -6.59 -14.00
N HIS A 164 7.48 -6.95 -12.71
CA HIS A 164 8.26 -6.16 -11.77
C HIS A 164 9.75 -6.39 -12.00
N VAL A 165 10.57 -5.34 -11.88
CA VAL A 165 12.02 -5.46 -12.01
C VAL A 165 12.57 -6.25 -10.82
N VAL A 166 13.26 -7.36 -11.10
CA VAL A 166 13.87 -8.19 -10.06
C VAL A 166 15.15 -7.53 -9.56
N VAL A 167 15.24 -7.37 -8.24
CA VAL A 167 16.41 -6.78 -7.59
C VAL A 167 16.87 -7.59 -6.39
N ASP A 168 18.16 -7.49 -6.08
CA ASP A 168 18.73 -7.98 -4.81
C ASP A 168 18.46 -7.00 -3.64
N GLU A 169 18.97 -7.33 -2.45
CA GLU A 169 18.82 -6.51 -1.24
C GLU A 169 19.50 -5.13 -1.33
N PHE A 170 20.38 -4.93 -2.31
CA PHE A 170 21.08 -3.67 -2.58
C PHE A 170 20.43 -2.89 -3.71
N GLN A 171 19.29 -3.35 -4.25
CA GLN A 171 18.59 -2.74 -5.38
C GLN A 171 19.29 -2.93 -6.74
N ASN A 172 20.25 -3.87 -6.84
CA ASN A 172 20.89 -4.19 -8.11
C ASN A 172 19.95 -5.06 -8.96
N THR A 173 19.84 -4.75 -10.25
CA THR A 173 19.19 -5.65 -11.22
C THR A 173 20.15 -6.76 -11.68
N THR A 174 19.71 -7.62 -12.61
CA THR A 174 20.60 -8.59 -13.26
C THR A 174 21.64 -7.98 -14.19
N ARG A 175 21.48 -6.72 -14.60
CA ARG A 175 22.46 -6.01 -15.42
C ARG A 175 23.31 -5.09 -14.53
N LYS A 176 24.62 -5.33 -14.52
CA LYS A 176 25.59 -4.47 -13.80
C LYS A 176 25.43 -3.02 -14.27
N GLY A 177 25.42 -2.09 -13.32
CA GLY A 177 25.24 -0.66 -13.58
C GLY A 177 23.77 -0.22 -13.68
N ILE A 178 22.81 -1.15 -13.69
CA ILE A 178 21.38 -0.85 -13.67
C ILE A 178 20.76 -1.28 -12.33
N TYR A 179 19.99 -0.37 -11.74
CA TYR A 179 19.34 -0.51 -10.43
C TYR A 179 17.84 -0.26 -10.54
N ALA A 180 17.05 -0.71 -9.57
CA ALA A 180 15.62 -0.36 -9.52
C ALA A 180 15.10 -0.17 -8.07
N ILE A 181 14.20 0.80 -7.88
CA ILE A 181 13.59 1.10 -6.57
C ILE A 181 12.10 1.42 -6.68
N GLY A 182 11.39 1.26 -5.56
CA GLY A 182 9.99 1.65 -5.41
C GLY A 182 9.02 0.66 -6.05
N ASP A 183 7.84 1.16 -6.44
CA ASP A 183 6.72 0.33 -6.91
C ASP A 183 7.06 -0.58 -8.10
N VAL A 184 8.02 -0.18 -8.93
CA VAL A 184 8.46 -0.97 -10.08
C VAL A 184 9.04 -2.34 -9.68
N CYS A 185 9.47 -2.49 -8.42
CA CYS A 185 10.02 -3.73 -7.86
C CYS A 185 8.97 -4.58 -7.10
N GLY A 186 7.72 -4.11 -6.96
CA GLY A 186 6.63 -4.90 -6.38
C GLY A 186 6.71 -5.16 -4.86
N LYS A 187 7.61 -4.49 -4.13
CA LYS A 187 7.82 -4.72 -2.69
C LYS A 187 7.61 -3.43 -1.88
N ALA A 188 6.73 -3.50 -0.88
CA ALA A 188 6.42 -2.41 0.05
C ALA A 188 6.18 -1.07 -0.68
N LEU A 189 5.09 -1.02 -1.47
CA LEU A 189 4.70 0.08 -2.36
C LEU A 189 4.28 1.34 -1.58
N LEU A 190 5.25 2.00 -0.98
CA LEU A 190 5.08 3.17 -0.11
C LEU A 190 6.15 4.22 -0.43
N THR A 191 5.74 5.49 -0.47
CA THR A 191 6.63 6.62 -0.77
C THR A 191 7.87 6.68 0.13
N PRO A 192 7.78 6.55 1.47
CA PRO A 192 8.97 6.58 2.34
C PRO A 192 9.96 5.43 2.05
N VAL A 193 9.46 4.28 1.60
CA VAL A 193 10.29 3.12 1.25
C VAL A 193 11.09 3.41 0.00
N ALA A 194 10.44 3.91 -1.07
CA ALA A 194 11.13 4.29 -2.30
C ALA A 194 12.20 5.37 -2.05
N ILE A 195 11.86 6.40 -1.26
CA ILE A 195 12.79 7.47 -0.88
C ILE A 195 13.99 6.91 -0.09
N ALA A 196 13.74 6.07 0.92
CA ALA A 196 14.81 5.51 1.75
C ALA A 196 15.73 4.57 0.95
N ALA A 197 15.16 3.71 0.10
CA ALA A 197 15.92 2.84 -0.80
C ALA A 197 16.79 3.65 -1.77
N GLY A 198 16.24 4.69 -2.39
CA GLY A 198 16.98 5.59 -3.29
C GLY A 198 18.11 6.34 -2.59
N ARG A 199 17.88 6.86 -1.38
CA ARG A 199 18.92 7.51 -0.56
C ARG A 199 20.04 6.54 -0.18
N LYS A 200 19.70 5.32 0.25
CA LYS A 200 20.70 4.28 0.57
C LYS A 200 21.50 3.85 -0.66
N LEU A 201 20.84 3.72 -1.81
CA LEU A 201 21.50 3.45 -3.08
C LEU A 201 22.50 4.57 -3.45
N ALA A 202 22.09 5.84 -3.35
CA ALA A 202 22.96 6.97 -3.64
C ALA A 202 24.19 7.01 -2.71
N LEU A 203 24.01 6.77 -1.40
CA LEU A 203 25.11 6.63 -0.44
C LEU A 203 26.06 5.48 -0.80
N ARG A 204 25.53 4.37 -1.32
CA ARG A 204 26.32 3.23 -1.75
C ARG A 204 27.16 3.51 -3.00
N LEU A 205 26.55 4.11 -4.01
CA LEU A 205 27.19 4.36 -5.31
C LEU A 205 28.16 5.54 -5.26
N PHE A 206 27.83 6.60 -4.52
CA PHE A 206 28.54 7.88 -4.57
C PHE A 206 29.04 8.37 -3.21
N GLY A 207 28.62 7.74 -2.11
CA GLY A 207 28.94 8.17 -0.74
C GLY A 207 29.94 7.26 -0.01
N ASN A 208 30.61 6.34 -0.71
CA ASN A 208 31.55 5.36 -0.13
C ASN A 208 30.96 4.46 0.97
N GLN A 209 29.64 4.27 1.01
CA GLN A 209 28.98 3.37 1.97
C GLN A 209 28.61 2.04 1.31
N GLN A 210 29.60 1.16 1.09
CA GLN A 210 29.43 -0.07 0.29
C GLN A 210 28.31 -1.00 0.77
N HIS A 211 28.00 -0.99 2.06
CA HIS A 211 26.94 -1.81 2.66
C HIS A 211 25.61 -1.07 2.86
N ALA A 212 25.47 0.17 2.38
CA ALA A 212 24.22 0.91 2.52
C ALA A 212 23.09 0.24 1.72
N ARG A 213 22.10 -0.28 2.45
CA ARG A 213 20.85 -0.84 1.93
C ARG A 213 19.68 -0.49 2.85
N LEU A 214 18.47 -0.62 2.33
CA LEU A 214 17.26 -0.50 3.14
C LEU A 214 16.96 -1.84 3.82
N ASP A 215 16.74 -1.81 5.12
CA ASP A 215 16.14 -2.94 5.83
C ASP A 215 14.61 -2.85 5.70
N TYR A 216 14.03 -3.80 4.97
CA TYR A 216 12.60 -3.88 4.70
C TYR A 216 11.77 -4.47 5.85
N SER A 217 12.41 -4.88 6.95
CA SER A 217 11.70 -5.29 8.16
C SER A 217 11.14 -4.09 8.93
N ASN A 218 9.99 -4.29 9.58
CA ASN A 218 9.37 -3.30 10.48
C ASN A 218 9.12 -1.93 9.82
N ILE A 219 8.73 -1.91 8.55
CA ILE A 219 8.25 -0.69 7.89
C ILE A 219 6.87 -0.34 8.48
N PRO A 220 6.68 0.83 9.11
CA PRO A 220 5.37 1.24 9.59
C PRO A 220 4.45 1.63 8.43
N THR A 221 3.16 1.36 8.57
CA THR A 221 2.14 1.70 7.58
C THR A 221 0.91 2.25 8.29
N VAL A 222 0.34 3.32 7.72
CA VAL A 222 -0.96 3.88 8.09
C VAL A 222 -1.92 3.69 6.93
N VAL A 223 -3.17 3.32 7.24
CA VAL A 223 -4.29 3.36 6.29
C VAL A 223 -5.26 4.43 6.79
N PHE A 224 -5.57 5.40 5.93
CA PHE A 224 -6.44 6.54 6.26
C PHE A 224 -7.93 6.17 6.16
N SER A 225 -8.30 5.09 6.84
CA SER A 225 -9.69 4.71 7.07
C SER A 225 -10.33 5.59 8.17
N HIS A 226 -11.60 5.35 8.47
CA HIS A 226 -12.36 6.17 9.42
C HIS A 226 -12.90 5.29 10.55
N PRO A 227 -12.17 5.13 11.67
CA PRO A 227 -10.93 5.82 12.06
C PRO A 227 -9.66 5.16 11.48
N PRO A 228 -8.50 5.87 11.45
CA PRO A 228 -7.29 5.38 10.80
C PRO A 228 -6.71 4.15 11.48
N ILE A 229 -5.97 3.36 10.69
CA ILE A 229 -5.26 2.14 11.12
C ILE A 229 -3.77 2.44 11.12
N GLY A 230 -3.05 2.04 12.16
CA GLY A 230 -1.59 2.04 12.22
C GLY A 230 -1.06 0.64 12.48
N THR A 231 -0.02 0.23 11.77
CA THR A 231 0.61 -1.08 11.95
C THR A 231 2.11 -1.07 11.69
N VAL A 232 2.87 -1.86 12.44
CA VAL A 232 4.29 -2.13 12.21
C VAL A 232 4.65 -3.53 12.70
N GLY A 233 5.55 -4.21 11.98
CA GLY A 233 6.03 -5.54 12.36
C GLY A 233 5.09 -6.67 11.94
N LEU A 234 5.25 -7.82 12.61
CA LEU A 234 4.55 -9.06 12.31
C LEU A 234 3.11 -9.04 12.85
N THR A 235 2.19 -9.61 12.09
CA THR A 235 0.89 -10.05 12.62
C THR A 235 1.06 -11.17 13.64
N GLU A 236 0.00 -11.45 14.41
CA GLU A 236 -0.04 -12.58 15.34
C GLU A 236 0.25 -13.92 14.64
N ASP A 237 -0.41 -14.19 13.50
CA ASP A 237 -0.21 -15.44 12.76
C ASP A 237 1.21 -15.56 12.19
N GLU A 238 1.79 -14.47 11.69
CA GLU A 238 3.18 -14.44 11.22
C GLU A 238 4.16 -14.66 12.39
N ALA A 239 3.94 -14.02 13.53
CA ALA A 239 4.76 -14.24 14.72
C ALA A 239 4.67 -15.69 15.20
N ILE A 240 3.48 -16.29 15.21
CA ILE A 240 3.28 -17.71 15.55
C ILE A 240 4.04 -18.60 14.56
N SER A 241 3.99 -18.30 13.27
CA SER A 241 4.71 -19.06 12.24
C SER A 241 6.22 -18.97 12.39
N VAL A 242 6.76 -17.85 12.88
CA VAL A 242 8.21 -17.62 13.02
C VAL A 242 8.75 -18.14 14.35
N TYR A 243 8.04 -17.89 15.46
CA TYR A 243 8.53 -18.16 16.81
C TYR A 243 7.90 -19.41 17.44
N GLY A 244 6.81 -19.93 16.89
CA GLY A 244 6.00 -20.98 17.50
C GLY A 244 5.00 -20.41 18.52
N LYS A 245 3.81 -21.00 18.58
CA LYS A 245 2.68 -20.51 19.39
C LYS A 245 3.04 -20.30 20.86
N ASP A 246 3.80 -21.21 21.45
CA ASP A 246 4.16 -21.16 22.87
C ASP A 246 5.16 -20.04 23.21
N ASN A 247 5.79 -19.44 22.19
CA ASN A 247 6.74 -18.33 22.34
C ASN A 247 6.14 -16.97 21.95
N VAL A 248 4.83 -16.90 21.66
CA VAL A 248 4.15 -15.66 21.30
C VAL A 248 3.13 -15.31 22.37
N LYS A 249 3.14 -14.05 22.79
CA LYS A 249 2.17 -13.51 23.74
C LYS A 249 1.54 -12.24 23.18
N ILE A 250 0.23 -12.14 23.32
CA ILE A 250 -0.56 -11.04 22.78
C ILE A 250 -1.14 -10.23 23.94
N TYR A 251 -0.98 -8.91 23.85
CA TYR A 251 -1.67 -7.96 24.71
C TYR A 251 -2.62 -7.15 23.84
N SER A 252 -3.86 -6.93 24.29
CA SER A 252 -4.82 -6.16 23.51
C SER A 252 -5.85 -5.45 24.38
N THR A 253 -6.38 -4.35 23.86
CA THR A 253 -7.45 -3.59 24.51
C THR A 253 -8.46 -3.10 23.48
N LEU A 254 -9.69 -2.84 23.93
CA LEU A 254 -10.78 -2.27 23.15
C LEU A 254 -11.51 -1.25 24.01
N PHE A 255 -11.53 0.01 23.58
CA PHE A 255 -12.16 1.09 24.32
C PHE A 255 -12.87 2.08 23.39
N THR A 256 -13.58 3.03 23.98
CA THR A 256 -14.21 4.15 23.25
C THR A 256 -13.41 5.41 23.60
N PRO A 257 -12.70 6.04 22.65
CA PRO A 257 -11.95 7.26 22.94
C PRO A 257 -12.81 8.32 23.62
N MET A 258 -12.25 9.04 24.59
CA MET A 258 -12.98 10.01 25.41
C MET A 258 -13.62 11.14 24.60
N TYR A 259 -13.10 11.44 23.40
CA TYR A 259 -13.76 12.30 22.41
C TYR A 259 -15.24 11.92 22.21
N HIS A 260 -15.55 10.62 22.21
CA HIS A 260 -16.89 10.08 22.05
C HIS A 260 -17.65 9.90 23.36
N ALA A 261 -17.18 10.39 24.51
CA ALA A 261 -17.91 10.26 25.77
C ALA A 261 -19.30 10.92 25.70
N VAL A 262 -19.38 12.10 25.08
CA VAL A 262 -20.59 12.94 24.99
C VAL A 262 -21.29 12.91 23.62
N THR A 263 -20.81 12.11 22.67
CA THR A 263 -21.40 12.03 21.31
C THR A 263 -22.35 10.85 21.15
N GLN A 264 -23.35 10.95 20.29
CA GLN A 264 -24.21 9.81 19.93
C GLN A 264 -23.49 8.81 19.04
N ARG A 265 -22.81 9.29 17.98
CA ARG A 265 -21.92 8.46 17.15
C ARG A 265 -20.76 7.97 18.01
N LYS A 266 -20.56 6.66 18.09
CA LYS A 266 -19.43 6.03 18.77
C LYS A 266 -18.51 5.38 17.76
N VAL A 267 -17.22 5.54 17.96
CA VAL A 267 -16.16 4.83 17.24
C VAL A 267 -15.26 4.17 18.27
N LYS A 268 -14.83 2.93 18.00
CA LYS A 268 -13.94 2.19 18.91
C LYS A 268 -12.48 2.47 18.59
N CYS A 269 -11.64 2.30 19.60
CA CYS A 269 -10.22 2.12 19.42
C CYS A 269 -9.84 0.71 19.86
N VAL A 270 -9.11 0.01 19.01
CA VAL A 270 -8.57 -1.33 19.24
C VAL A 270 -7.06 -1.26 19.09
N MET A 271 -6.34 -1.91 19.99
CA MET A 271 -4.89 -1.99 19.98
C MET A 271 -4.44 -3.42 20.30
N LYS A 272 -3.36 -3.86 19.66
CA LYS A 272 -2.72 -5.16 19.85
C LYS A 272 -1.20 -5.00 19.83
N LEU A 273 -0.52 -5.51 20.86
CA LEU A 273 0.92 -5.76 20.87
C LEU A 273 1.18 -7.26 20.71
N VAL A 274 2.09 -7.60 19.82
CA VAL A 274 2.56 -8.97 19.56
C VAL A 274 3.97 -9.08 20.12
N CYS A 275 4.16 -9.92 21.14
CA CYS A 275 5.43 -10.12 21.82
C CYS A 275 5.97 -11.52 21.56
N ALA A 276 7.30 -11.67 21.43
CA ALA A 276 7.95 -12.94 21.16
C ALA A 276 9.09 -13.24 22.15
N GLY A 277 9.20 -14.52 22.53
CA GLY A 277 10.24 -15.06 23.41
C GLY A 277 10.04 -14.69 24.88
N LYS A 278 10.97 -15.16 25.72
CA LYS A 278 10.91 -14.99 27.19
C LYS A 278 10.99 -13.52 27.64
N GLU A 279 11.74 -12.71 26.90
CA GLU A 279 11.90 -11.28 27.17
C GLU A 279 10.74 -10.43 26.62
N GLU A 280 9.72 -11.06 26.02
CA GLU A 280 8.56 -10.40 25.41
C GLU A 280 8.97 -9.27 24.46
N LYS A 281 9.90 -9.55 23.53
CA LYS A 281 10.30 -8.59 22.50
C LYS A 281 9.08 -8.20 21.68
N VAL A 282 8.81 -6.91 21.53
CA VAL A 282 7.69 -6.43 20.72
C VAL A 282 8.04 -6.60 19.24
N VAL A 283 7.39 -7.57 18.58
CA VAL A 283 7.61 -7.91 17.17
C VAL A 283 6.50 -7.40 16.26
N GLY A 284 5.38 -6.95 16.84
CA GLY A 284 4.26 -6.37 16.10
C GLY A 284 3.44 -5.42 16.97
N LEU A 285 2.92 -4.37 16.33
CA LEU A 285 1.95 -3.44 16.92
C LEU A 285 0.89 -3.13 15.86
N HIS A 286 -0.37 -3.29 16.24
CA HIS A 286 -1.51 -3.03 15.37
C HIS A 286 -2.56 -2.23 16.13
N MET A 287 -3.08 -1.19 15.50
CA MET A 287 -4.12 -0.37 16.11
C MET A 287 -5.05 0.25 15.07
N GLN A 288 -6.29 0.48 15.48
CA GLN A 288 -7.25 1.27 14.73
C GLN A 288 -8.01 2.17 15.70
N GLY A 289 -8.08 3.47 15.40
CA GLY A 289 -8.70 4.43 16.31
C GLY A 289 -8.29 5.87 16.01
N LEU A 290 -8.96 6.82 16.65
CA LEU A 290 -8.63 8.24 16.51
C LEU A 290 -7.19 8.50 16.96
N GLY A 291 -6.40 9.16 16.11
CA GLY A 291 -5.00 9.53 16.36
C GLY A 291 -3.97 8.42 16.07
N CYS A 292 -4.39 7.24 15.60
CA CYS A 292 -3.45 6.15 15.29
C CYS A 292 -2.50 6.46 14.12
N ASP A 293 -2.91 7.35 13.23
CA ASP A 293 -2.14 7.90 12.12
C ASP A 293 -0.86 8.61 12.57
N GLU A 294 -0.95 9.44 13.62
CA GLU A 294 0.21 10.18 14.15
C GLU A 294 0.93 9.42 15.28
N MET A 295 0.20 8.58 16.01
CA MET A 295 0.72 7.84 17.16
C MET A 295 1.80 6.81 16.77
N LEU A 296 1.67 6.19 15.59
CA LEU A 296 2.48 5.02 15.21
C LEU A 296 3.99 5.31 15.12
N GLN A 297 4.37 6.52 14.70
CA GLN A 297 5.75 6.80 14.28
C GLN A 297 6.77 6.60 15.40
N GLY A 298 6.45 7.02 16.63
CA GLY A 298 7.31 6.83 17.80
C GLY A 298 7.47 5.36 18.20
N PHE A 299 6.37 4.60 18.17
CA PHE A 299 6.41 3.16 18.47
C PHE A 299 7.18 2.36 17.41
N ALA A 300 7.11 2.77 16.14
CA ALA A 300 7.91 2.15 15.08
C ALA A 300 9.42 2.30 15.34
N VAL A 301 9.87 3.44 15.90
CA VAL A 301 11.27 3.63 16.34
C VAL A 301 11.63 2.66 17.45
N ALA A 302 10.79 2.55 18.50
CA ALA A 302 11.03 1.63 19.61
C ALA A 302 11.13 0.16 19.16
N ILE A 303 10.22 -0.27 18.28
CA ILE A 303 10.22 -1.63 17.72
C ILE A 303 11.45 -1.87 16.84
N LYS A 304 11.88 -0.87 16.06
CA LYS A 304 13.12 -0.96 15.28
C LYS A 304 14.37 -1.07 16.16
N MET A 305 14.36 -0.41 17.32
CA MET A 305 15.41 -0.53 18.35
C MET A 305 15.39 -1.87 19.09
N GLY A 306 14.31 -2.66 18.94
CA GLY A 306 14.18 -3.97 19.57
C GLY A 306 13.54 -3.94 20.96
N ALA A 307 12.70 -2.93 21.23
CA ALA A 307 12.00 -2.78 22.50
C ALA A 307 11.26 -4.06 22.94
N THR A 308 11.26 -4.28 24.24
CA THR A 308 10.52 -5.32 24.96
C THR A 308 9.24 -4.76 25.56
N LYS A 309 8.32 -5.63 26.01
CA LYS A 309 7.15 -5.21 26.77
C LYS A 309 7.54 -4.43 28.04
N ALA A 310 8.65 -4.78 28.68
CA ALA A 310 9.17 -4.08 29.84
C ALA A 310 9.57 -2.62 29.53
N ASP A 311 10.11 -2.34 28.34
CA ASP A 311 10.44 -0.96 27.93
C ASP A 311 9.18 -0.09 27.78
N PHE A 312 8.08 -0.67 27.30
CA PHE A 312 6.78 -0.01 27.27
C PHE A 312 6.27 0.26 28.69
N ASP A 313 6.33 -0.75 29.58
CA ASP A 313 5.86 -0.63 30.97
C ASP A 313 6.68 0.37 31.81
N ASN A 314 7.96 0.53 31.51
CA ASN A 314 8.84 1.51 32.15
C ASN A 314 8.58 2.95 31.68
N THR A 315 7.81 3.13 30.59
CA THR A 315 7.47 4.45 30.05
C THR A 315 6.22 4.99 30.73
N VAL A 316 6.34 6.11 31.44
CA VAL A 316 5.20 6.75 32.11
C VAL A 316 4.18 7.26 31.08
N ALA A 317 2.90 6.98 31.34
CA ALA A 317 1.77 7.39 30.50
C ALA A 317 1.61 8.91 30.37
N ILE A 318 1.06 9.35 29.23
CA ILE A 318 0.58 10.72 29.00
C ILE A 318 -0.95 10.71 29.03
N HIS A 319 -1.54 11.40 30.00
CA HIS A 319 -2.98 11.34 30.28
C HIS A 319 -3.69 12.70 30.09
N PRO A 320 -4.91 12.76 29.52
CA PRO A 320 -5.68 11.66 28.91
C PRO A 320 -5.43 11.52 27.40
N THR A 321 -4.91 10.38 26.95
CA THR A 321 -4.69 10.11 25.51
C THR A 321 -4.99 8.65 25.15
N SER A 322 -5.45 8.38 23.92
CA SER A 322 -5.55 6.98 23.45
C SER A 322 -4.18 6.26 23.44
N ALA A 323 -3.08 7.01 23.27
CA ALA A 323 -1.73 6.46 23.16
C ALA A 323 -1.23 5.82 24.47
N GLU A 324 -1.70 6.30 25.62
CA GLU A 324 -1.29 5.77 26.92
C GLU A 324 -1.67 4.29 27.09
N GLU A 325 -2.75 3.86 26.45
CA GLU A 325 -3.24 2.49 26.51
C GLU A 325 -2.20 1.48 26.02
N LEU A 326 -1.29 1.86 25.11
CA LEU A 326 -0.21 0.98 24.62
C LEU A 326 0.88 0.72 25.66
N VAL A 327 1.12 1.66 26.58
CA VAL A 327 2.15 1.54 27.64
C VAL A 327 1.57 1.05 28.97
N THR A 328 0.28 0.71 29.01
CA THR A 328 -0.42 0.24 30.21
C THR A 328 -1.11 -1.12 30.05
N LEU A 329 -0.89 -1.83 28.93
CA LEU A 329 -1.45 -3.17 28.70
C LEU A 329 -0.93 -4.19 29.73
N ARG A 330 -1.81 -5.11 30.17
CA ARG A 330 -1.50 -6.17 31.14
C ARG A 330 -2.09 -7.51 30.74
#